data_AF-A0A378RA23-F1
#
_entry.id   AF-A0A378RA23-F1
#
_cell.length_a   1.000
_cell.length_b   1.000
_cell.length_c   1.000
_cell.angle_alpha   90.00
_cell.angle_beta   90.00
_cell.angle_gamma   90.00
#
_symmetry.space_group_name_H-M   'P 1'
#
loop_
_entity.id
_entity.type
_entity.pdbx_description
1 polymer ?
#
loop_
_entity_poly.entity_id
_entity_poly.type
_entity_poly.pdbx_seq_one_letter_code
_entity_poly.pdbx_strand_id
1 'polypeptide(L)'
;MRFLVVGILAVCLLGCEHSGTHSEPRMLTDDEAVAYLNQISDSEIKQMVKEKTIEDCIGRFQHQMPNARSACNCVMDKVFAQLSAEELRIWLLPKGSVQLSIANESLENSQAAMMQAAHDCGY
;
A
#
# COMPACT_ATOMS: atom_id res chain seq x y z
N MET A 1 -3.94 10.78 -17.96
CA MET A 1 -5.04 9.83 -17.73
C MET A 1 -5.31 9.79 -16.23
N ARG A 2 -6.43 10.39 -15.79
CA ARG A 2 -7.01 10.22 -14.44
C ARG A 2 -7.65 8.81 -14.43
N PHE A 3 -7.62 8.00 -13.37
CA PHE A 3 -8.60 8.03 -12.27
C PHE A 3 -8.26 6.93 -11.23
N LEU A 4 -8.61 7.21 -9.96
CA LEU A 4 -9.05 6.27 -8.92
C LEU A 4 -8.04 5.30 -8.27
N VAL A 5 -7.38 5.78 -7.23
CA VAL A 5 -7.23 5.03 -5.97
C VAL A 5 -7.56 6.02 -4.86
N VAL A 6 -8.84 6.12 -4.54
CA VAL A 6 -9.37 6.86 -3.39
C VAL A 6 -10.20 5.85 -2.60
N GLY A 7 -9.87 5.69 -1.33
CA GLY A 7 -10.82 5.21 -0.33
C GLY A 7 -10.90 3.71 -0.09
N ILE A 8 -9.83 3.08 0.42
CA ILE A 8 -9.96 1.90 1.32
C ILE A 8 -8.83 1.96 2.37
N LEU A 9 -8.98 2.89 3.31
CA LEU A 9 -8.25 2.90 4.60
C LEU A 9 -9.22 3.02 5.79
N ALA A 10 -10.53 2.85 5.55
CA ALA A 10 -11.57 2.96 6.56
C ALA A 10 -12.15 1.62 7.02
N VAL A 11 -11.61 0.48 6.57
CA VAL A 11 -12.12 -0.84 6.95
C VAL A 11 -10.95 -1.65 7.46
N CYS A 12 -10.82 -1.73 8.78
CA CYS A 12 -10.26 -2.86 9.57
C CYS A 12 -9.74 -2.49 10.96
N LEU A 13 -9.97 -1.26 11.48
CA LEU A 13 -9.73 -0.94 12.90
C LEU A 13 -11.03 -0.87 13.71
N LEU A 14 -11.95 -1.80 13.48
CA LEU A 14 -13.03 -2.07 14.44
C LEU A 14 -12.74 -3.39 15.13
N GLY A 15 -11.96 -3.26 16.20
CA GLY A 15 -12.00 -4.19 17.30
C GLY A 15 -13.46 -4.42 17.70
N CYS A 16 -13.81 -5.69 17.84
CA CYS A 16 -15.04 -6.10 18.49
C CYS A 16 -15.04 -5.58 19.92
N GLU A 17 -15.78 -4.51 20.23
CA GLU A 17 -16.43 -4.37 21.53
C GLU A 17 -17.85 -3.82 21.33
N HIS A 18 -18.80 -4.65 21.69
CA HIS A 18 -20.22 -4.39 21.67
C HIS A 18 -20.59 -3.48 22.84
N SER A 19 -20.82 -2.19 22.59
CA SER A 19 -21.74 -1.33 23.36
C SER A 19 -22.01 -0.03 22.61
N GLY A 20 -23.29 0.33 22.51
CA GLY A 20 -23.79 1.31 21.56
C GLY A 20 -23.30 2.74 21.79
N THR A 21 -22.77 3.33 20.72
CA THR A 21 -22.95 4.72 20.34
C THR A 21 -22.62 4.80 18.85
N HIS A 22 -23.50 5.41 18.06
CA HIS A 22 -23.27 5.70 16.65
C HIS A 22 -22.08 6.67 16.55
N SER A 23 -20.86 6.15 16.53
CA SER A 23 -19.68 6.90 16.12
C SER A 23 -19.70 6.94 14.60
N GLU A 24 -20.13 8.06 14.03
CA GLU A 24 -19.83 8.33 12.62
C GLU A 24 -18.32 8.14 12.40
N PRO A 25 -17.91 7.43 11.33
CA PRO A 25 -16.49 7.25 11.05
C PRO A 25 -15.87 8.63 10.81
N ARG A 26 -15.17 9.15 11.82
CA ARG A 26 -14.39 10.37 11.69
C ARG A 26 -13.29 10.12 10.67
N MET A 27 -13.27 10.92 9.61
CA MET A 27 -12.18 10.92 8.65
C MET A 27 -10.92 11.43 9.37
N LEU A 28 -9.84 10.64 9.39
CA LEU A 28 -8.54 11.11 9.88
C LEU A 28 -8.06 12.27 9.01
N THR A 29 -7.48 13.28 9.63
CA THR A 29 -6.69 14.29 8.90
C THR A 29 -5.39 13.68 8.38
N ASP A 30 -4.76 14.35 7.41
CA ASP A 30 -3.48 13.95 6.84
C ASP A 30 -2.39 13.82 7.93
N ASP A 31 -2.34 14.76 8.88
CA ASP A 31 -1.39 14.72 10.00
C ASP A 31 -1.68 13.58 10.98
N GLU A 32 -2.96 13.30 11.25
CA GLU A 32 -3.37 12.16 12.08
C GLU A 32 -3.00 10.83 11.41
N ALA A 33 -3.11 10.73 10.08
CA ALA A 33 -2.72 9.55 9.31
C ALA A 33 -1.21 9.31 9.34
N VAL A 34 -0.40 10.38 9.20
CA VAL A 34 1.06 10.30 9.33
C VAL A 34 1.46 9.87 10.74
N ALA A 35 0.87 10.50 11.77
CA ALA A 35 1.16 10.18 13.16
C ALA A 35 0.79 8.72 13.51
N TYR A 36 -0.32 8.23 12.96
CA TYR A 36 -0.75 6.84 13.10
C TYR A 36 0.26 5.87 12.45
N LEU A 37 0.64 6.08 11.19
CA LEU A 37 1.59 5.19 10.50
C LEU A 37 3.00 5.18 11.11
N ASN A 38 3.39 6.26 11.78
CA ASN A 38 4.66 6.34 12.51
C ASN A 38 4.65 5.52 13.82
N GLN A 39 3.48 5.19 14.37
CA GLN A 39 3.35 4.32 15.54
C GLN A 39 3.36 2.83 15.20
N ILE A 40 3.20 2.50 13.92
CA ILE A 40 3.17 1.12 13.44
C ILE A 40 4.59 0.62 13.20
N SER A 41 4.84 -0.63 13.63
CA SER A 41 6.12 -1.28 13.44
C SER A 41 6.44 -1.51 11.95
N ASP A 42 7.72 -1.47 11.59
CA ASP A 42 8.16 -1.66 10.20
C ASP A 42 7.68 -2.99 9.59
N SER A 43 7.64 -4.06 10.39
CA SER A 43 7.13 -5.37 9.97
C SER A 43 5.64 -5.34 9.67
N GLU A 44 4.87 -4.60 10.46
CA GLU A 44 3.43 -4.47 10.30
C GLU A 44 3.08 -3.55 9.11
N ILE A 45 3.86 -2.48 8.88
CA ILE A 45 3.79 -1.69 7.64
C ILE A 45 3.99 -2.60 6.43
N LYS A 46 5.07 -3.39 6.41
CA LYS A 46 5.38 -4.29 5.30
C LYS A 46 4.25 -5.28 5.05
N GLN A 47 3.66 -5.84 6.10
CA GLN A 47 2.54 -6.76 5.98
C GLN A 47 1.28 -6.09 5.41
N MET A 48 0.89 -4.93 5.94
CA MET A 48 -0.29 -4.19 5.46
C MET A 48 -0.16 -3.80 3.98
N VAL A 49 1.00 -3.29 3.57
CA VAL A 49 1.22 -2.94 2.15
C VAL A 49 1.21 -4.21 1.28
N LYS A 50 1.79 -5.31 1.77
CA LYS A 50 1.84 -6.58 1.05
C LYS A 50 0.47 -7.15 0.76
N GLU A 51 -0.38 -7.28 1.78
CA GLU A 51 -1.72 -7.83 1.64
C GLU A 51 -2.55 -7.01 0.65
N LYS A 52 -2.58 -5.68 0.84
CA LYS A 52 -3.34 -4.76 -0.01
C LYS A 52 -2.86 -4.79 -1.47
N THR A 53 -1.54 -4.75 -1.70
CA THR A 53 -1.00 -4.57 -3.05
C THR A 53 -1.04 -5.85 -3.87
N ILE A 54 -0.87 -7.02 -3.23
CA ILE A 54 -0.99 -8.32 -3.93
C ILE A 54 -2.43 -8.53 -4.40
N GLU A 55 -3.42 -8.26 -3.54
CA GLU A 55 -4.84 -8.39 -3.91
C GLU A 55 -5.22 -7.45 -5.06
N ASP A 56 -4.81 -6.19 -4.97
CA ASP A 56 -5.02 -5.20 -6.04
C ASP A 56 -4.37 -5.63 -7.36
N CYS A 57 -3.14 -6.17 -7.31
CA CYS A 57 -2.44 -6.68 -8.48
C CYS A 57 -3.19 -7.85 -9.12
N ILE A 58 -3.61 -8.83 -8.31
CA ILE A 58 -4.36 -9.99 -8.79
C ILE A 58 -5.67 -9.55 -9.44
N GLY A 59 -6.45 -8.69 -8.76
CA GLY A 59 -7.72 -8.20 -9.28
C GLY A 59 -7.59 -7.50 -10.63
N ARG A 60 -6.49 -6.75 -10.84
CA ARG A 60 -6.22 -6.05 -12.11
C ARG A 60 -5.81 -7.00 -13.25
N PHE A 61 -5.04 -8.03 -12.94
CA PHE A 61 -4.38 -8.86 -13.97
C PHE A 61 -4.98 -10.26 -14.14
N GLN A 62 -5.83 -10.74 -13.24
CA GLN A 62 -6.39 -12.10 -13.29
C GLN A 62 -7.13 -12.42 -14.60
N HIS A 63 -7.70 -11.41 -15.27
CA HIS A 63 -8.39 -11.58 -16.55
C HIS A 63 -7.47 -11.42 -17.77
N GLN A 64 -6.25 -10.94 -17.57
CA GLN A 64 -5.27 -10.69 -18.63
C GLN A 64 -4.17 -11.76 -18.67
N MET A 65 -3.87 -12.37 -17.52
CA MET A 65 -2.80 -13.34 -17.36
C MET A 65 -3.28 -14.55 -16.54
N PRO A 66 -3.21 -15.79 -17.08
CA PRO A 66 -3.65 -16.99 -16.38
C PRO A 66 -2.85 -17.25 -15.09
N ASN A 67 -1.62 -16.73 -15.00
CA ASN A 67 -0.73 -16.88 -13.84
C ASN A 67 -0.62 -15.60 -13.00
N ALA A 68 -1.60 -14.69 -13.06
CA ALA A 68 -1.56 -13.39 -12.38
C ALA A 68 -1.25 -13.51 -10.88
N ARG A 69 -1.81 -14.51 -10.19
CA ARG A 69 -1.49 -14.75 -8.77
C ARG A 69 -0.02 -15.02 -8.55
N SER A 70 0.59 -15.94 -9.31
CA SER A 70 2.01 -16.26 -9.17
C SER A 70 2.90 -15.07 -9.55
N ALA A 71 2.55 -14.36 -10.62
CA ALA A 71 3.26 -13.16 -11.06
C ALA A 71 3.24 -12.06 -9.99
N CYS A 72 2.06 -11.72 -9.49
CA CYS A 72 1.88 -10.70 -8.46
C CYS A 72 2.61 -11.08 -7.16
N ASN A 73 2.53 -12.34 -6.71
CA ASN A 73 3.29 -12.75 -5.53
C ASN A 73 4.81 -12.61 -5.76
N CYS A 74 5.33 -13.08 -6.89
CA CYS A 74 6.76 -13.01 -7.19
C CYS A 74 7.27 -11.55 -7.23
N VAL A 75 6.59 -10.70 -8.00
CA VAL A 75 6.98 -9.30 -8.17
C VAL A 75 6.90 -8.57 -6.83
N MET A 76 5.79 -8.73 -6.11
CA MET A 76 5.58 -8.03 -4.86
C MET A 76 6.56 -8.50 -3.77
N ASP A 77 6.85 -9.79 -3.66
CA ASP A 77 7.87 -10.30 -2.72
C ASP A 77 9.23 -9.66 -2.96
N LYS A 78 9.63 -9.49 -4.23
CA LYS A 78 10.88 -8.81 -4.59
C LYS A 78 10.86 -7.32 -4.34
N VAL A 79 9.73 -6.66 -4.55
CA VAL A 79 9.57 -5.23 -4.24
C VAL A 79 9.69 -5.00 -2.72
N PHE A 80 9.04 -5.83 -1.90
CA PHE A 80 9.10 -5.70 -0.42
C PHE A 80 10.45 -6.05 0.19
N ALA A 81 11.28 -6.80 -0.54
CA ALA A 81 12.67 -7.05 -0.18
C ALA A 81 13.57 -5.84 -0.50
N GLN A 82 13.22 -5.03 -1.49
CA GLN A 82 14.02 -3.88 -1.93
C GLN A 82 13.64 -2.57 -1.22
N LEU A 83 12.35 -2.35 -0.96
CA LEU A 83 11.87 -1.11 -0.35
C LEU A 83 11.98 -1.13 1.17
N SER A 84 12.37 0.02 1.73
CA SER A 84 12.33 0.29 3.16
C SER A 84 10.90 0.42 3.67
N ALA A 85 10.69 0.21 4.97
CA ALA A 85 9.38 0.44 5.57
C ALA A 85 8.94 1.91 5.46
N GLU A 86 9.88 2.85 5.43
CA GLU A 86 9.60 4.28 5.23
C GLU A 86 9.04 4.56 3.82
N GLU A 87 9.64 3.99 2.78
CA GLU A 87 9.10 4.08 1.42
C GLU A 87 7.73 3.44 1.30
N LEU A 88 7.49 2.34 2.01
CA LEU A 88 6.21 1.66 2.04
C LEU A 88 5.14 2.42 2.85
N ARG A 89 5.53 3.18 3.89
CA ARG A 89 4.61 4.08 4.61
C ARG A 89 4.04 5.14 3.66
N ILE A 90 4.84 5.65 2.72
CA ILE A 90 4.40 6.63 1.72
C ILE A 90 3.27 6.06 0.85
N TRP A 91 3.26 4.76 0.57
CA TRP A 91 2.19 4.11 -0.21
C TRP A 91 0.86 4.04 0.53
N LEU A 92 0.89 4.14 1.86
CA LEU A 92 -0.29 4.14 2.73
C LEU A 92 -0.83 5.55 3.00
N LEU A 93 -0.05 6.59 2.69
CA LEU A 93 -0.46 7.97 2.95
C LEU A 93 -1.50 8.47 1.94
N PRO A 94 -2.43 9.33 2.36
CA PRO A 94 -3.32 10.02 1.44
C PRO A 94 -2.54 10.87 0.42
N LYS A 95 -3.13 11.04 -0.77
CA LYS A 95 -2.53 11.89 -1.80
C LYS A 95 -2.51 13.34 -1.32
N GLY A 96 -1.31 13.93 -1.27
CA GLY A 96 -1.10 15.32 -0.84
C GLY A 96 -0.50 15.46 0.55
N SER A 97 -0.43 14.37 1.33
CA SER A 97 0.12 14.38 2.70
C SER A 97 1.65 14.25 2.76
N VAL A 98 2.31 14.05 1.61
CA VAL A 98 3.76 13.90 1.52
C VAL A 98 4.35 15.05 0.72
N GLN A 99 5.46 15.62 1.20
CA GLN A 99 6.21 16.63 0.47
C GLN A 99 6.56 16.12 -0.93
N LEU A 100 6.38 16.97 -1.94
CA LEU A 100 6.50 16.57 -3.35
C LEU A 100 7.87 15.96 -3.70
N SER A 101 8.96 16.46 -3.08
CA SER A 101 10.31 15.92 -3.28
C SER A 101 10.46 14.49 -2.75
N ILE A 102 9.97 14.24 -1.54
CA ILE A 102 9.99 12.91 -0.89
C ILE A 102 9.07 11.94 -1.65
N ALA A 103 7.91 12.42 -2.11
CA ALA A 103 6.99 11.62 -2.92
C ALA A 103 7.60 11.24 -4.28
N ASN A 104 8.35 12.14 -4.92
CA ASN A 104 9.01 11.86 -6.19
C ASN A 104 10.16 10.85 -6.02
N GLU A 105 11.03 11.03 -5.03
CA GLU A 105 12.12 10.08 -4.76
C GLU A 105 11.59 8.68 -4.44
N SER A 106 10.59 8.59 -3.55
CA SER A 106 9.92 7.32 -3.23
C SER A 106 9.27 6.70 -4.46
N LEU A 107 8.68 7.50 -5.35
CA LEU A 107 8.08 7.02 -6.59
C LEU A 107 9.14 6.46 -7.55
N GLU A 108 10.27 7.14 -7.72
CA GLU A 108 11.38 6.69 -8.57
C GLU A 108 11.96 5.36 -8.06
N ASN A 109 12.24 5.27 -6.75
CA ASN A 109 12.73 4.03 -6.13
C ASN A 109 11.72 2.88 -6.26
N SER A 110 10.43 3.19 -6.05
CA SER A 110 9.33 2.22 -6.20
C SER A 110 9.21 1.71 -7.63
N GLN A 111 9.34 2.60 -8.63
CA GLN A 111 9.31 2.21 -10.04
C GLN A 111 10.51 1.35 -10.43
N ALA A 112 11.71 1.72 -9.98
CA ALA A 112 12.92 0.94 -10.21
C ALA A 112 12.79 -0.47 -9.60
N ALA A 113 12.33 -0.56 -8.35
CA ALA A 113 12.10 -1.83 -7.67
C ALA A 113 11.07 -2.70 -8.38
N MET A 114 9.96 -2.11 -8.85
CA MET A 114 8.93 -2.84 -9.61
C MET A 114 9.45 -3.35 -10.96
N MET A 115 10.20 -2.53 -11.71
CA MET A 115 10.78 -2.96 -13.00
C MET A 115 11.81 -4.07 -12.82
N GLN A 116 12.70 -3.95 -11.83
CA GLN A 116 13.67 -4.99 -11.53
C GLN A 116 12.98 -6.28 -11.06
N ALA A 117 11.95 -6.16 -10.22
CA ALA A 117 11.19 -7.30 -9.75
C ALA A 117 10.44 -8.02 -10.90
N ALA A 118 9.85 -7.28 -11.83
CA ALA A 118 9.23 -7.85 -13.03
C ALA A 118 10.26 -8.62 -13.85
N HIS A 119 11.40 -7.99 -14.15
CA HIS A 119 12.50 -8.62 -14.88
C HIS A 119 12.97 -9.92 -14.24
N ASP A 120 13.25 -9.90 -12.93
CA ASP A 120 13.69 -11.07 -12.19
C ASP A 120 12.65 -12.20 -12.14
N CYS A 121 11.37 -11.85 -12.18
CA CYS A 121 10.27 -12.81 -12.20
C CYS A 121 9.93 -13.29 -13.61
N GLY A 122 10.60 -12.76 -14.64
CA GLY A 122 10.39 -13.13 -16.04
C GLY A 122 9.20 -12.46 -16.71
N TYR A 123 8.84 -11.24 -16.30
CA TYR A 123 7.73 -10.44 -16.83
C TYR A 123 8.20 -9.11 -17.42
#